data_AF-A0A248JNT3-F1
#
_entry.id   AF-A0A248JNT3-F1
#
_cell.length_a   1.000
_cell.length_b   1.000
_cell.length_c   1.000
_cell.angle_alpha   90.00
_cell.angle_beta   90.00
_cell.angle_gamma   90.00
#
_symmetry.space_group_name_H-M   'P 1'
#
loop_
_entity.id
_entity.type
_entity.pdbx_description
1 polymer ?
#
loop_
_entity_poly.entity_id
_entity_poly.type
_entity_poly.pdbx_seq_one_letter_code
_entity_poly.pdbx_strand_id
1 'polypeptide(L)'
;MLVAFLAGPAISQAASGFDPIEVRLVAQEPRGGPTAVVAGDDRKLEVEPETLLGPSDFVSVSQVEWVEGKPGFNVVLTPAGAEKYERISTENVGRTLAIIVDGKILMTPKILDPVRAQGFLLTLNTEPEAQALAAKVRQVVAPN
;
A
#
# COMPACT_ATOMS: atom_id res chain seq x y z
N MET A 1 -29.51 -22.99 39.39
CA MET A 1 -29.46 -22.58 37.97
C MET A 1 -29.04 -21.12 37.93
N LEU A 2 -27.80 -20.82 37.56
CA LEU A 2 -27.39 -19.51 37.06
C LEU A 2 -26.07 -19.71 36.29
N VAL A 3 -26.11 -19.52 34.98
CA VAL A 3 -24.93 -19.57 34.11
C VAL A 3 -24.46 -18.13 33.95
N ALA A 4 -23.27 -17.81 34.48
CA ALA A 4 -22.62 -16.54 34.22
C ALA A 4 -21.66 -16.74 33.04
N PHE A 5 -22.07 -16.34 31.84
CA PHE A 5 -21.14 -16.11 30.74
C PHE A 5 -20.47 -14.75 30.97
N LEU A 6 -19.19 -14.77 31.34
CA LEU A 6 -18.33 -13.60 31.25
C LEU A 6 -18.02 -13.37 29.77
N ALA A 7 -18.72 -12.41 29.16
CA ALA A 7 -18.35 -11.89 27.86
C ALA A 7 -17.01 -11.16 28.00
N GLY A 8 -15.92 -11.80 27.56
CA GLY A 8 -14.68 -11.06 27.30
C GLY A 8 -14.93 -10.08 26.16
N PRO A 9 -14.40 -8.84 26.21
CA PRO A 9 -14.43 -8.00 25.03
C PRO A 9 -13.64 -8.71 23.92
N ALA A 10 -14.37 -8.99 22.85
CA ALA A 10 -13.86 -9.60 21.64
C ALA A 10 -12.60 -8.87 21.19
N ILE A 11 -11.57 -9.64 20.83
CA ILE A 11 -10.49 -9.16 19.98
C ILE A 11 -11.14 -8.79 18.65
N SER A 12 -11.59 -7.53 18.53
CA SER A 12 -11.89 -6.92 17.25
C SER A 12 -10.65 -6.14 16.84
N GLN A 13 -9.55 -6.88 16.71
CA GLN A 13 -8.55 -6.49 15.73
C GLN A 13 -9.20 -6.88 14.41
N ALA A 14 -9.97 -5.96 13.83
CA ALA A 14 -10.20 -6.01 12.40
C ALA A 14 -8.79 -6.02 11.80
N ALA A 15 -8.29 -7.23 11.52
CA ALA A 15 -7.16 -7.43 10.65
C ALA A 15 -7.48 -6.54 9.46
N SER A 16 -6.65 -5.50 9.25
CA SER A 16 -6.85 -4.55 8.18
C SER A 16 -7.17 -5.39 6.94
N GLY A 17 -8.27 -5.10 6.24
CA GLY A 17 -8.62 -5.77 4.98
C GLY A 17 -7.61 -5.47 3.86
N PHE A 18 -6.38 -5.17 4.24
CA PHE A 18 -5.26 -4.76 3.45
C PHE A 18 -4.07 -5.68 3.71
N ASP A 19 -3.35 -5.99 2.63
CA ASP A 19 -2.08 -6.68 2.70
C ASP A 19 -0.99 -5.78 3.30
N PRO A 20 0.13 -6.36 3.77
CA PRO A 20 1.26 -5.58 4.29
C PRO A 20 1.78 -4.51 3.31
N ILE A 21 1.72 -4.80 2.01
CA ILE A 21 1.93 -3.86 0.91
C ILE A 21 0.99 -4.21 -0.23
N GLU A 22 0.27 -3.22 -0.74
CA GLU A 22 -0.54 -3.39 -1.95
C GLU A 22 -0.86 -2.05 -2.63
N VAL A 23 -1.38 -2.16 -3.85
CA VAL A 23 -1.86 -1.03 -4.64
C VAL A 23 -3.31 -1.27 -5.01
N ARG A 24 -4.14 -0.25 -4.79
CA ARG A 24 -5.55 -0.22 -5.19
C ARG A 24 -5.86 1.08 -5.92
N LEU A 25 -7.06 1.21 -6.48
CA LEU A 25 -7.56 2.50 -6.96
C LEU A 25 -8.27 3.24 -5.82
N VAL A 26 -8.11 4.56 -5.77
CA VAL A 26 -8.96 5.42 -4.93
C VAL A 26 -10.37 5.44 -5.52
N ALA A 27 -11.39 5.24 -4.70
CA ALA A 27 -12.78 5.27 -5.13
C ALA A 27 -13.15 6.66 -5.66
N GLN A 28 -13.79 6.71 -6.84
CA GLN A 28 -14.25 7.99 -7.42
C GLN A 28 -15.49 8.53 -6.69
N GLU A 29 -16.33 7.62 -6.19
CA GLU A 29 -17.53 7.92 -5.43
C GLU A 29 -17.54 7.02 -4.19
N PRO A 30 -17.61 7.58 -2.97
CA PRO A 30 -17.71 6.79 -1.75
C PRO A 30 -19.02 6.00 -1.73
N ARG A 31 -18.92 4.67 -1.65
CA ARG A 31 -20.07 3.76 -1.56
C ARG A 31 -19.98 2.81 -0.37
N GLY A 32 -19.14 3.15 0.62
CA GLY A 32 -18.96 2.34 1.84
C GLY A 32 -17.97 1.21 1.66
N GLY A 33 -17.01 1.35 0.74
CA GLY A 33 -15.89 0.45 0.54
C GLY A 33 -14.80 0.57 1.62
N PRO A 34 -13.70 -0.20 1.48
CA PRO A 34 -12.56 -0.13 2.39
C PRO A 34 -11.98 1.28 2.48
N THR A 35 -11.61 1.72 3.68
CA THR A 35 -10.98 3.02 3.91
C THR A 35 -9.60 2.87 4.52
N ALA A 36 -8.64 3.65 4.04
CA ALA A 36 -7.30 3.75 4.62
C ALA A 36 -6.96 5.20 4.96
N VAL A 37 -6.14 5.37 6.00
CA VAL A 37 -5.67 6.70 6.43
C VAL A 37 -4.45 7.08 5.60
N VAL A 38 -4.43 8.31 5.09
CA VAL A 38 -3.27 8.89 4.40
C VAL A 38 -2.23 9.29 5.46
N ALA A 39 -1.01 8.82 5.27
CA ALA A 39 0.08 9.06 6.20
C ALA A 39 0.42 10.56 6.26
N GLY A 40 0.43 11.12 7.48
CA GLY A 40 0.87 12.50 7.73
C GLY A 40 -0.22 13.57 7.65
N ASP A 41 -1.45 13.26 7.29
CA ASP A 41 -2.53 14.25 7.20
C ASP A 41 -3.89 13.82 7.82
N ASP A 42 -3.94 12.63 8.43
CA ASP A 42 -5.12 12.00 9.07
C ASP A 42 -6.37 11.87 8.18
N ARG A 43 -6.29 12.22 6.88
CA ARG A 43 -7.41 12.07 5.95
C ARG A 43 -7.65 10.60 5.69
N LYS A 44 -8.92 10.21 5.57
CA LYS A 44 -9.31 8.87 5.14
C LYS A 44 -9.76 8.93 3.69
N LEU A 45 -9.24 8.00 2.88
CA LEU A 45 -9.72 7.79 1.53
C LEU A 45 -10.36 6.42 1.43
N GLU A 46 -11.50 6.38 0.73
CA GLU A 46 -12.09 5.12 0.30
C GLU A 46 -11.32 4.61 -0.91
N VAL A 47 -11.00 3.31 -0.90
CA VAL A 47 -10.34 2.62 -2.00
C VAL A 47 -11.25 1.53 -2.53
N GLU A 48 -11.05 1.18 -3.80
CA GLU A 48 -11.76 0.05 -4.39
C GLU A 48 -11.39 -1.25 -3.68
N PRO A 49 -12.29 -2.24 -3.65
CA PRO A 49 -12.07 -3.50 -2.95
C PRO A 49 -11.02 -4.38 -3.64
N GLU A 50 -10.77 -4.18 -4.93
CA GLU A 50 -9.82 -4.98 -5.72
C GLU A 50 -8.37 -4.60 -5.42
N THR A 51 -7.58 -5.61 -5.05
CA THR A 51 -6.12 -5.50 -4.96
C THR A 51 -5.50 -5.65 -6.35
N LEU A 52 -4.93 -4.56 -6.86
CA LEU A 52 -4.36 -4.51 -8.20
C LEU A 52 -2.91 -5.00 -8.21
N LEU A 53 -2.10 -4.62 -7.23
CA LEU A 53 -0.78 -5.20 -6.98
C LEU A 53 -0.70 -5.61 -5.52
N GLY A 54 -0.23 -6.82 -5.23
CA GLY A 54 -0.08 -7.36 -3.87
C GLY A 54 1.34 -7.86 -3.59
N PRO A 55 1.60 -8.47 -2.42
CA PRO A 55 2.96 -8.85 -2.00
C PRO A 55 3.73 -9.71 -3.01
N SER A 56 3.05 -10.59 -3.75
CA SER A 56 3.65 -11.46 -4.78
C SER A 56 4.11 -10.71 -6.04
N ASP A 57 3.65 -9.48 -6.25
CA ASP A 57 4.04 -8.65 -7.39
C ASP A 57 5.37 -7.92 -7.14
N PHE A 58 5.98 -8.06 -5.94
CA PHE A 58 7.21 -7.40 -5.52
C PHE A 58 8.34 -8.38 -5.20
N VAL A 59 9.58 -7.99 -5.56
CA VAL A 59 10.81 -8.78 -5.35
C VAL A 59 11.57 -8.32 -4.12
N SER A 60 11.80 -7.02 -3.99
CA SER A 60 12.70 -6.51 -2.96
C SER A 60 12.46 -5.04 -2.68
N VAL A 61 13.12 -4.56 -1.60
CA VAL A 61 13.15 -3.16 -1.22
C VAL A 61 14.59 -2.71 -1.06
N SER A 62 14.94 -1.58 -1.68
CA SER A 62 16.28 -1.00 -1.57
C SER A 62 16.63 -0.58 -0.15
N GLN A 63 17.88 -0.15 0.05
CA GLN A 63 18.23 0.61 1.25
C GLN A 63 17.52 1.97 1.21
N VAL A 64 17.38 2.58 2.39
CA VAL A 64 16.82 3.92 2.51
C VAL A 64 17.88 4.91 2.03
N GLU A 65 17.47 5.82 1.16
CA GLU A 65 18.30 6.86 0.57
C GLU A 65 17.58 8.20 0.66
N TRP A 66 18.33 9.29 0.63
CA TRP A 66 17.78 10.64 0.60
C TRP A 66 17.58 11.07 -0.85
N VAL A 67 16.31 11.25 -1.24
CA VAL A 67 15.90 11.69 -2.58
C VAL A 67 15.11 12.98 -2.44
N GLU A 68 15.55 14.04 -3.12
CA GLU A 68 14.88 15.35 -3.11
C GLU A 68 14.60 15.91 -1.70
N GLY A 69 15.53 15.67 -0.76
CA GLY A 69 15.41 16.13 0.62
C GLY A 69 14.45 15.30 1.49
N LYS A 70 14.01 14.13 1.03
CA LYS A 70 13.21 13.18 1.81
C LYS A 70 13.87 11.80 1.84
N PRO A 71 13.81 11.10 2.98
CA PRO A 71 14.22 9.71 3.03
C PRO A 71 13.18 8.83 2.33
N GLY A 72 13.65 7.89 1.51
CA GLY A 72 12.80 6.97 0.77
C GLY A 72 13.51 5.70 0.36
N PHE A 73 12.77 4.76 -0.19
CA PHE A 73 13.27 3.50 -0.70
C PHE A 73 12.49 3.06 -1.93
N ASN A 74 13.13 2.32 -2.82
CA ASN A 74 12.49 1.73 -3.98
C ASN A 74 11.90 0.37 -3.62
N VAL A 75 10.65 0.14 -4.02
CA VAL A 75 10.04 -1.19 -4.07
C VAL A 75 10.18 -1.70 -5.50
N VAL A 76 10.79 -2.88 -5.65
CA VAL A 76 11.07 -3.48 -6.96
C VAL A 76 9.98 -4.48 -7.31
N LEU A 77 9.44 -4.38 -8.52
CA LEU A 77 8.42 -5.28 -9.06
C LEU A 77 9.07 -6.57 -9.57
N THR A 78 8.30 -7.67 -9.55
CA THR A 78 8.63 -8.84 -10.36
C THR A 78 8.41 -8.51 -11.84
N PRO A 79 8.97 -9.28 -12.80
CA PRO A 79 8.65 -9.10 -14.21
C PRO A 79 7.15 -9.17 -14.50
N ALA A 80 6.46 -10.14 -13.90
CA ALA A 80 5.00 -10.28 -14.00
C ALA A 80 4.26 -9.09 -13.34
N GLY A 81 4.76 -8.61 -12.20
CA GLY A 81 4.23 -7.41 -11.52
C GLY A 81 4.39 -6.14 -12.35
N ALA A 82 5.51 -5.98 -13.06
CA ALA A 82 5.76 -4.87 -13.96
C ALA A 82 4.82 -4.89 -15.18
N GLU A 83 4.63 -6.05 -15.81
CA GLU A 83 3.65 -6.23 -16.89
C GLU A 83 2.22 -5.96 -16.41
N LYS A 84 1.87 -6.47 -15.22
CA LYS A 84 0.59 -6.21 -14.57
C LYS A 84 0.39 -4.71 -14.32
N TYR A 85 1.41 -4.01 -13.84
CA TYR A 85 1.36 -2.58 -13.59
C TYR A 85 1.21 -1.75 -14.87
N GLU A 86 1.90 -2.12 -15.95
CA GLU A 86 1.71 -1.49 -17.27
C GLU A 86 0.26 -1.65 -17.75
N ARG A 87 -0.31 -2.84 -17.63
CA ARG A 87 -1.71 -3.09 -17.99
C ARG A 87 -2.68 -2.28 -17.14
N ILE A 88 -2.53 -2.31 -15.81
CA ILE A 88 -3.35 -1.54 -14.87
C ILE A 88 -3.30 -0.05 -15.21
N SER A 89 -2.10 0.51 -15.38
CA SER A 89 -1.94 1.94 -15.68
C SER A 89 -2.50 2.32 -17.05
N THR A 90 -2.42 1.44 -18.05
CA THR A 90 -3.06 1.64 -19.35
C THR A 90 -4.59 1.67 -19.26
N GLU A 91 -5.17 0.74 -18.51
CA GLU A 91 -6.63 0.62 -18.36
C GLU A 91 -7.24 1.72 -17.49
N ASN A 92 -6.43 2.40 -16.66
CA ASN A 92 -6.90 3.32 -15.62
C ASN A 92 -6.34 4.74 -15.74
N VAL A 93 -6.01 5.20 -16.95
CA VAL A 93 -5.59 6.59 -17.18
C VAL A 93 -6.63 7.58 -16.64
N GLY A 94 -6.16 8.61 -15.92
CA GLY A 94 -6.97 9.61 -15.24
C GLY A 94 -7.40 9.22 -13.82
N ARG A 95 -7.28 7.95 -13.44
CA ARG A 95 -7.58 7.47 -12.08
C ARG A 95 -6.43 7.77 -11.11
N THR A 96 -6.72 7.69 -9.81
CA THR A 96 -5.74 7.84 -8.73
C THR A 96 -5.49 6.49 -8.08
N LEU A 97 -4.23 6.09 -7.96
CA LEU A 97 -3.84 4.90 -7.20
C LEU A 97 -3.73 5.25 -5.72
N ALA A 98 -3.90 4.24 -4.88
CA ALA A 98 -3.54 4.25 -3.47
C ALA A 98 -2.44 3.21 -3.27
N ILE A 99 -1.24 3.64 -2.91
CA ILE A 99 -0.17 2.76 -2.49
C ILE A 99 -0.26 2.61 -0.98
N ILE A 100 -0.64 1.41 -0.53
CA ILE A 100 -1.00 1.10 0.85
C ILE A 100 0.11 0.23 1.44
N VAL A 101 0.62 0.62 2.60
CA VAL A 101 1.58 -0.17 3.36
C VAL A 101 1.18 -0.14 4.83
N ASP A 102 1.10 -1.32 5.46
CA ASP A 102 0.68 -1.46 6.86
C ASP A 102 -0.70 -0.79 7.11
N GLY A 103 -1.62 -0.93 6.15
CA GLY A 103 -2.97 -0.36 6.20
C GLY A 103 -3.06 1.17 6.04
N LYS A 104 -1.96 1.86 5.73
CA LYS A 104 -1.93 3.32 5.51
C LYS A 104 -1.57 3.65 4.07
N ILE A 105 -2.22 4.68 3.51
CA ILE A 105 -1.88 5.21 2.20
C ILE A 105 -0.64 6.08 2.33
N LEU A 106 0.45 5.69 1.68
CA LEU A 106 1.68 6.49 1.66
C LEU A 106 1.71 7.47 0.49
N MET A 107 1.15 7.06 -0.64
CA MET A 107 1.16 7.85 -1.87
C MET A 107 -0.14 7.65 -2.65
N THR A 108 -0.58 8.74 -3.29
CA THR A 108 -1.76 8.75 -4.15
C THR A 108 -1.44 9.28 -5.55
N PRO A 109 -0.62 8.58 -6.35
CA PRO A 109 -0.25 9.07 -7.67
C PRO A 109 -1.45 9.02 -8.62
N LYS A 110 -1.63 10.09 -9.39
CA LYS A 110 -2.59 10.11 -10.50
C LYS A 110 -1.93 9.47 -11.72
N ILE A 111 -2.63 8.53 -12.36
CA ILE A 111 -2.19 7.90 -13.59
C ILE A 111 -2.44 8.90 -14.72
N LEU A 112 -1.36 9.44 -15.30
CA LEU A 112 -1.45 10.38 -16.42
C LEU A 112 -1.25 9.69 -17.77
N ASP A 113 -0.39 8.67 -17.79
CA ASP A 113 -0.04 7.87 -18.97
C ASP A 113 0.26 6.42 -18.54
N PRO A 114 0.26 5.45 -19.48
CA PRO A 114 0.74 4.09 -19.22
C PRO A 114 2.14 4.10 -18.59
N VAL A 115 2.31 3.31 -17.53
CA VAL A 115 3.53 3.28 -16.74
C VAL A 115 4.31 2.00 -17.03
N ARG A 116 5.48 2.15 -17.67
CA ARG A 116 6.47 1.09 -17.86
C ARG A 116 7.58 1.25 -16.83
N ALA A 117 7.39 0.68 -15.64
CA ALA A 117 8.34 0.79 -14.55
C ALA A 117 8.64 -0.57 -13.92
N GLN A 118 9.87 -0.71 -13.41
CA GLN A 118 10.34 -1.90 -12.68
C GLN A 118 10.16 -1.77 -11.16
N GLY A 119 9.51 -0.70 -10.71
CA GLY A 119 9.36 -0.38 -9.30
C GLY A 119 8.85 1.04 -9.09
N PHE A 120 8.77 1.45 -7.82
CA PHE A 120 8.38 2.80 -7.44
C PHE A 120 9.13 3.25 -6.17
N LEU A 121 9.41 4.55 -6.11
CA LEU A 121 10.01 5.21 -4.97
C LEU A 121 8.93 5.58 -3.95
N LEU A 122 9.11 5.13 -2.70
CA LEU A 122 8.30 5.55 -1.57
C LEU A 122 9.11 6.50 -0.70
N THR A 123 8.63 7.73 -0.51
CA THR A 123 9.27 8.74 0.36
C THR A 123 8.47 8.97 1.63
N LEU A 124 9.14 9.17 2.75
CA LEU A 124 8.54 9.47 4.05
C LEU A 124 9.09 10.80 4.61
N ASN A 125 8.59 11.22 5.77
CA ASN A 125 9.00 12.47 6.39
C ASN A 125 10.29 12.35 7.19
N THR A 126 10.56 11.17 7.78
CA THR A 126 11.74 10.95 8.61
C THR A 126 12.45 9.65 8.25
N GLU A 127 13.77 9.64 8.44
CA GLU A 127 14.60 8.48 8.10
C GLU A 127 14.28 7.26 8.98
N PRO A 128 14.04 7.39 10.31
CA PRO A 128 13.61 6.26 11.13
C PRO A 128 12.30 5.63 10.67
N GLU A 129 11.33 6.44 10.24
CA GLU A 129 10.07 5.93 9.66
C GLU A 129 10.34 5.15 8.37
N ALA A 130 11.17 5.70 7.47
CA ALA A 130 11.53 5.04 6.23
C ALA A 130 12.26 3.71 6.47
N GLN A 131 13.21 3.67 7.41
CA GLN A 131 13.95 2.45 7.76
C GLN A 131 13.03 1.38 8.36
N ALA A 132 12.18 1.77 9.31
CA ALA A 132 11.25 0.86 9.95
C ALA A 132 10.26 0.27 8.93
N LEU A 133 9.72 1.11 8.05
CA LEU A 133 8.80 0.66 7.02
C LEU A 133 9.48 -0.22 5.97
N ALA A 134 10.65 0.17 5.48
CA ALA A 134 11.42 -0.64 4.52
C ALA A 134 11.72 -2.03 5.09
N ALA A 135 12.11 -2.11 6.37
CA ALA A 135 12.36 -3.38 7.05
C ALA A 135 11.10 -4.26 7.11
N LYS A 136 9.92 -3.69 7.40
CA LYS A 136 8.65 -4.43 7.38
C LYS A 136 8.34 -4.96 5.98
N VAL A 137 8.43 -4.11 4.94
CA VAL A 137 8.13 -4.52 3.57
C VAL A 137 9.09 -5.61 3.09
N ARG A 138 10.37 -5.56 3.46
CA ARG A 138 11.34 -6.63 3.13
C ARG A 138 10.95 -8.01 3.68
N GLN A 139 10.23 -8.08 4.79
CA GLN A 139 9.84 -9.36 5.41
C GLN A 139 8.68 -10.06 4.70
N VAL A 140 7.94 -9.32 3.87
CA VAL A 140 6.66 -9.80 3.29
C VAL A 140 6.70 -9.92 1.77
N VAL A 141 7.65 -9.25 1.10
CA VAL A 141 7.90 -9.43 -0.33
C VAL A 141 8.72 -10.71 -0.54
N ALA A 142 8.47 -11.40 -1.65
CA ALA A 142 9.06 -12.71 -1.89
C ALA A 142 10.59 -12.60 -2.05
N PRO A 143 11.40 -13.33 -1.25
CA PRO A 143 12.78 -13.57 -1.64
C PRO A 143 12.78 -14.48 -2.87
N ASN A 144 13.52 -14.08 -3.91
CA ASN A 144 13.85 -14.99 -5.02
C ASN A 144 14.58 -16.23 -4.52
#